data_AF-K9EZ08-F1
#
_entry.id   AF-K9EZ08-F1
#
_cell.length_a   1.000
_cell.length_b   1.000
_cell.length_c   1.000
_cell.angle_alpha   90.00
_cell.angle_beta   90.00
_cell.angle_gamma   90.00
#
_symmetry.space_group_name_H-M   'P 1'
#
loop_
_entity.id
_entity.type
_entity.pdbx_description
1 polymer ?
#
loop_
_entity_poly.entity_id
_entity_poly.type
_entity_poly.pdbx_seq_one_letter_code
_entity_poly.pdbx_strand_id
1 'polypeptide(L)'
;MYSIGDRLKDARMSKGYTIEDIQEKTKIKARYIKAIEEDNLDILPGESYGKTFVKLYAEELGFDGDQTAQDFEEANHRYFAQQTKKKRGKSGKKPFYQESNGSLDTIVSSMPMIIVVILVIAIIVGVYVAASSVTSEPDQAFIQSSGDQPAQIMPEDSGDQNEDLDPEAEAEDPEPADDQGQDELEADQQDQDDPEGIEAGNG
;
A
#
# COMPACT_ATOMS: atom_id res chain seq x y z
N MET A 1 -26.68 31.19 7.90
CA MET A 1 -27.36 29.90 8.13
C MET A 1 -26.43 29.13 9.04
N TYR A 2 -26.89 28.71 10.21
CA TYR A 2 -26.02 28.05 11.19
C TYR A 2 -25.78 26.61 10.75
N SER A 3 -24.52 26.23 10.55
CA SER A 3 -24.18 24.92 10.01
C SER A 3 -23.81 23.92 11.11
N ILE A 4 -23.65 22.65 10.72
CA ILE A 4 -23.09 21.62 11.61
C ILE A 4 -21.62 21.96 11.94
N GLY A 5 -20.87 22.56 11.00
CA GLY A 5 -19.52 23.06 11.23
C GLY A 5 -19.47 24.12 12.33
N ASP A 6 -20.36 25.11 12.26
CA ASP A 6 -20.49 26.15 13.30
C ASP A 6 -20.80 25.53 14.68
N ARG A 7 -21.74 24.57 14.72
CA ARG A 7 -22.14 23.88 15.95
C ARG A 7 -20.99 23.11 16.60
N LEU A 8 -20.20 22.40 15.81
CA LEU A 8 -19.03 21.67 16.31
C LEU A 8 -17.94 22.62 16.79
N LYS A 9 -17.71 23.72 16.07
CA LYS A 9 -16.75 24.77 16.44
C LYS A 9 -17.10 25.40 17.78
N ASP A 10 -18.35 25.82 17.96
CA ASP A 10 -18.82 26.46 19.20
C ASP A 10 -18.68 25.51 20.40
N ALA A 11 -19.01 24.23 20.21
CA ALA A 11 -18.87 23.22 21.24
C ALA A 11 -17.41 22.91 21.59
N ARG A 12 -16.52 22.84 20.59
CA ARG A 12 -15.08 22.73 20.82
C ARG A 12 -14.56 23.91 21.64
N MET A 13 -14.91 25.13 21.24
CA MET A 13 -14.52 26.35 21.95
C MET A 13 -15.08 26.38 23.38
N SER A 14 -16.33 25.95 23.58
CA SER A 14 -16.96 25.86 24.90
C SER A 14 -16.27 24.86 25.83
N LYS A 15 -15.67 23.80 25.28
CA LYS A 15 -14.83 22.86 26.01
C LYS A 15 -13.39 23.35 26.23
N GLY A 16 -13.01 24.49 25.65
CA GLY A 16 -11.64 25.01 25.70
C GLY A 16 -10.63 24.23 24.85
N TYR A 17 -11.10 23.42 23.89
CA TYR A 17 -10.23 22.62 23.04
C TYR A 17 -9.69 23.43 21.85
N THR A 18 -8.40 23.28 21.59
CA THR A 18 -7.75 23.72 20.35
C THR A 18 -8.07 22.75 19.20
N ILE A 19 -7.74 23.11 17.97
CA ILE A 19 -7.89 22.19 16.83
C ILE A 19 -6.92 21.02 16.98
N GLU A 20 -5.73 21.28 17.51
CA GLU A 20 -4.69 20.31 17.79
C GLU A 20 -5.16 19.27 18.83
N ASP A 21 -5.87 19.69 19.88
CA ASP A 21 -6.46 18.77 20.85
C ASP A 21 -7.42 17.79 20.17
N ILE A 22 -8.33 18.30 19.35
CA ILE A 22 -9.27 17.44 18.60
C ILE A 22 -8.51 16.51 17.66
N GLN A 23 -7.47 16.99 16.98
CA GLN A 23 -6.62 16.14 16.15
C GLN A 23 -5.99 15.01 16.97
N GLU A 24 -5.46 15.29 18.14
CA GLU A 24 -4.82 14.27 18.99
C GLU A 24 -5.82 13.23 19.49
N LYS A 25 -7.01 13.68 19.90
CA LYS A 25 -8.09 12.83 20.42
C LYS A 25 -8.72 11.95 19.35
N THR A 26 -9.04 12.53 18.19
CA THR A 26 -9.79 11.84 17.11
C THR A 26 -8.90 11.24 16.02
N LYS A 27 -7.61 11.62 15.98
CA LYS A 27 -6.65 11.31 14.89
C LYS A 27 -7.04 11.90 13.52
N ILE A 28 -8.00 12.82 13.48
CA ILE A 28 -8.34 13.57 12.27
C ILE A 28 -7.32 14.70 12.12
N LYS A 29 -6.68 14.81 10.94
CA LYS A 29 -5.73 15.89 10.68
C LYS A 29 -6.40 17.26 10.86
N ALA A 30 -5.70 18.22 11.49
CA ALA A 30 -6.14 19.57 11.79
C ALA A 30 -6.76 20.30 10.59
N ARG A 31 -6.16 20.12 9.40
CA ARG A 31 -6.67 20.70 8.14
C ARG A 31 -8.11 20.28 7.82
N TYR A 32 -8.53 19.08 8.21
CA TYR A 32 -9.88 18.57 7.95
C TYR A 32 -10.86 19.02 9.03
N ILE A 33 -10.41 19.11 10.28
CA ILE A 33 -11.21 19.71 11.36
C ILE A 33 -11.55 21.15 11.00
N LYS A 34 -10.55 21.94 10.61
CA LYS A 34 -10.75 23.30 10.11
C LYS A 34 -11.69 23.36 8.91
N ALA A 35 -11.51 22.47 7.94
CA ALA A 35 -12.38 22.40 6.77
C ALA A 35 -13.84 22.10 7.12
N ILE A 36 -14.10 21.27 8.13
CA ILE A 36 -15.46 20.98 8.63
C ILE A 36 -16.05 22.23 9.31
N GLU A 37 -15.27 22.90 10.17
CA GLU A 37 -15.73 24.12 10.86
C GLU A 37 -15.97 25.31 9.92
N GLU A 38 -15.32 25.34 8.76
CA GLU A 38 -15.46 26.38 7.73
C GLU A 38 -16.39 25.99 6.58
N ASP A 39 -17.05 24.81 6.66
CA ASP A 39 -17.84 24.19 5.58
C ASP A 39 -17.09 24.11 4.23
N ASN A 40 -15.75 24.07 4.28
CA ASN A 40 -14.90 23.96 3.11
C ASN A 40 -14.67 22.50 2.73
N LEU A 41 -15.74 21.88 2.24
CA LEU A 41 -15.76 20.44 1.98
C LEU A 41 -14.83 20.00 0.85
N ASP A 42 -14.33 20.93 0.01
CA ASP A 42 -13.42 20.63 -1.11
C ASP A 42 -12.04 20.11 -0.64
N ILE A 43 -11.65 20.44 0.60
CA ILE A 43 -10.41 19.98 1.22
C ILE A 43 -10.50 18.50 1.65
N LEU A 44 -11.71 17.99 1.87
CA LEU A 44 -11.92 16.64 2.36
C LEU A 44 -11.50 15.59 1.29
N PRO A 45 -10.87 14.48 1.69
CA PRO A 45 -10.35 13.47 0.74
C PRO A 45 -11.45 12.70 0.01
N GLY A 46 -12.70 12.83 0.46
CA GLY A 46 -13.89 12.30 -0.21
C GLY A 46 -15.11 12.37 0.71
N GLU A 47 -16.28 12.11 0.11
CA GLU A 47 -17.59 12.12 0.78
C GLU A 47 -17.65 11.24 2.02
N SER A 48 -17.26 9.97 1.90
CA SER A 48 -17.30 9.01 3.02
C SER A 48 -16.43 9.46 4.20
N TYR A 49 -15.34 10.18 3.93
CA TYR A 49 -14.47 10.69 4.98
C TYR A 49 -15.09 11.86 5.74
N GLY A 50 -15.79 12.76 5.04
CA GLY A 50 -16.47 13.88 5.69
C GLY A 50 -17.45 13.41 6.76
N LYS A 51 -18.30 12.42 6.42
CA LYS A 51 -19.24 11.81 7.35
C LYS A 51 -18.55 11.19 8.57
N THR A 52 -17.53 10.36 8.35
CA THR A 52 -16.80 9.72 9.45
C THR A 52 -16.08 10.73 10.34
N PHE A 53 -15.48 11.77 9.77
CA PHE A 53 -14.79 12.80 10.54
C PHE A 53 -15.77 13.61 11.40
N VAL A 54 -16.93 13.97 10.85
CA VAL A 54 -17.99 14.64 11.61
C VAL A 54 -18.50 13.76 12.75
N LYS A 55 -18.70 12.46 12.51
CA LYS A 55 -19.08 11.50 13.56
C LYS A 55 -18.07 11.48 14.71
N LEU A 56 -16.80 11.22 14.40
CA LEU A 56 -15.74 11.14 15.42
C LEU A 56 -15.55 12.45 16.18
N TYR A 57 -15.67 13.59 15.48
CA TYR A 57 -15.57 14.90 16.11
C TYR A 57 -16.77 15.17 17.04
N ALA A 58 -17.97 14.85 16.61
CA ALA A 58 -19.17 14.95 17.43
C ALA A 58 -19.09 14.08 18.69
N GLU A 59 -18.62 12.83 18.58
CA GLU A 59 -18.42 11.92 19.70
C GLU A 59 -17.42 12.48 20.73
N GLU A 60 -16.28 13.03 20.30
CA GLU A 60 -15.31 13.67 21.20
C GLU A 60 -15.91 14.89 21.93
N LEU A 61 -16.80 15.62 21.27
CA LEU A 61 -17.53 16.73 21.85
C LEU A 61 -18.72 16.30 22.71
N GLY A 62 -19.04 15.00 22.77
CA GLY A 62 -20.13 14.45 23.59
C GLY A 62 -21.52 14.58 22.95
N PHE A 63 -21.57 14.79 21.63
CA PHE A 63 -22.81 14.72 20.86
C PHE A 63 -23.08 13.29 20.40
N ASP A 64 -24.33 13.04 19.97
CA ASP A 64 -24.65 11.85 19.19
C ASP A 64 -23.96 11.93 17.82
N GLY A 65 -22.90 11.13 17.65
CA GLY A 65 -22.09 11.12 16.44
C GLY A 65 -22.83 10.64 15.20
N ASP A 66 -23.71 9.65 15.35
CA ASP A 66 -24.47 9.10 14.23
C ASP A 66 -25.52 10.10 13.73
N GLN A 67 -26.29 10.69 14.65
CA GLN A 67 -27.25 11.73 14.30
C GLN A 67 -26.56 12.94 13.68
N THR A 68 -25.46 13.43 14.28
CA THR A 68 -24.75 14.62 13.78
C THR A 68 -24.16 14.38 12.39
N ALA A 69 -23.63 13.19 12.14
CA ALA A 69 -23.10 12.81 10.82
C ALA A 69 -24.21 12.68 9.77
N GLN A 70 -25.39 12.20 10.16
CA GLN A 70 -26.56 12.15 9.28
C GLN A 70 -27.06 13.56 8.92
N ASP A 71 -27.21 14.44 9.91
CA ASP A 71 -27.62 15.84 9.68
C ASP A 71 -26.64 16.55 8.74
N PHE A 72 -25.34 16.30 8.93
CA PHE A 72 -24.30 16.83 8.07
C PHE A 72 -24.40 16.31 6.62
N GLU A 73 -24.66 15.02 6.43
CA GLU A 73 -24.83 14.42 5.11
C GLU A 73 -26.07 14.98 4.41
N GLU A 74 -27.18 15.13 5.13
CA GLU A 74 -28.43 15.69 4.59
C GLU A 74 -28.26 17.16 4.17
N ALA A 75 -27.63 17.96 5.02
CA ALA A 75 -27.32 19.37 4.73
C ALA A 75 -26.43 19.52 3.48
N ASN A 76 -25.55 18.55 3.22
CA ASN A 76 -24.55 18.60 2.17
C ASN A 76 -24.81 17.64 0.99
N HIS A 77 -26.02 17.06 0.89
CA HIS A 77 -26.34 16.04 -0.12
C HIS A 77 -26.06 16.52 -1.56
N ARG A 78 -26.30 17.81 -1.86
CA ARG A 78 -26.03 18.38 -3.20
C ARG A 78 -24.54 18.47 -3.51
N TYR A 79 -23.71 18.74 -2.52
CA TYR A 79 -22.26 18.81 -2.68
C TYR A 79 -21.69 17.43 -2.97
N PHE A 80 -22.10 16.44 -2.17
CA PHE A 80 -21.68 15.06 -2.31
C PHE A 80 -22.18 14.41 -3.62
N ALA A 81 -23.42 14.67 -4.02
CA ALA A 81 -23.95 14.24 -5.32
C ALA A 81 -23.22 14.83 -6.54
N GLN A 82 -22.55 16.00 -6.39
CA GLN A 82 -21.74 16.60 -7.46
C GLN A 82 -20.32 16.04 -7.52
N GLN A 83 -19.72 15.74 -6.37
CA GLN A 83 -18.39 15.12 -6.25
C GLN A 83 -18.35 13.74 -6.93
N THR A 84 -19.40 12.92 -6.77
CA THR A 84 -19.51 11.61 -7.42
C THR A 84 -19.58 11.71 -8.96
N LYS A 85 -20.17 12.79 -9.50
CA LYS A 85 -20.21 13.06 -10.96
C LYS A 85 -18.88 13.59 -11.50
N LYS A 86 -18.21 14.49 -10.78
CA LYS A 86 -16.90 15.05 -11.20
C LYS A 86 -15.79 13.99 -11.29
N LYS A 87 -15.75 13.03 -10.35
CA LYS A 87 -14.79 11.91 -10.41
C LYS A 87 -15.02 10.97 -11.60
N ARG A 88 -16.24 10.92 -12.15
CA ARG A 88 -16.55 10.18 -13.40
C ARG A 88 -16.12 10.94 -14.66
N GLY A 89 -16.04 12.27 -14.63
CA GLY A 89 -15.67 13.10 -15.78
C GLY A 89 -14.17 13.31 -16.00
N LYS A 90 -13.32 13.08 -14.99
CA LYS A 90 -11.85 13.27 -15.08
C LYS A 90 -11.04 11.97 -15.15
N SER A 91 -11.74 10.83 -15.24
CA SER A 91 -11.17 9.64 -15.86
C SER A 91 -11.33 9.82 -17.36
N GLY A 92 -10.41 10.56 -17.98
CA GLY A 92 -10.06 10.40 -19.39
C GLY A 92 -9.49 8.99 -19.61
N LYS A 93 -10.32 7.98 -19.40
CA LYS A 93 -10.19 6.72 -20.12
C LYS A 93 -10.68 7.05 -21.52
N LYS A 94 -9.78 6.90 -22.49
CA LYS A 94 -10.12 6.72 -23.90
C LYS A 94 -11.38 5.84 -23.99
N PRO A 95 -12.32 6.13 -24.91
CA PRO A 95 -13.64 5.53 -24.89
C PRO A 95 -13.50 4.01 -24.95
N PHE A 96 -13.94 3.35 -23.88
CA PHE A 96 -14.29 1.94 -23.96
C PHE A 96 -15.59 1.90 -24.76
N TYR A 97 -15.49 1.38 -25.99
CA TYR A 97 -16.58 1.22 -26.93
C TYR A 97 -17.79 0.56 -26.26
N GLN A 98 -18.88 1.30 -26.19
CA GLN A 98 -20.22 0.77 -26.03
C GLN A 98 -20.91 0.99 -27.37
N GLU A 99 -20.88 -0.02 -28.25
CA GLU A 99 -22.09 -0.40 -28.95
C GLU A 99 -22.00 -1.79 -29.56
N SER A 100 -23.04 -2.58 -29.26
CA SER A 100 -23.60 -3.67 -30.06
C SER A 100 -22.85 -5.02 -30.14
N ASN A 101 -23.48 -6.00 -29.48
CA ASN A 101 -23.60 -7.40 -29.91
C ASN A 101 -22.33 -8.15 -30.33
N GLY A 102 -21.66 -8.77 -29.36
CA GLY A 102 -20.65 -9.79 -29.63
C GLY A 102 -19.50 -9.75 -28.66
N SER A 103 -19.52 -10.64 -27.68
CA SER A 103 -18.54 -10.79 -26.61
C SER A 103 -17.18 -11.33 -27.11
N LEU A 104 -16.22 -10.50 -27.55
CA LEU A 104 -14.85 -10.96 -27.86
C LEU A 104 -13.71 -9.92 -27.71
N ASP A 105 -13.86 -8.79 -27.00
CA ASP A 105 -12.82 -7.73 -26.99
C ASP A 105 -11.85 -7.69 -25.78
N THR A 106 -11.91 -8.67 -24.87
CA THR A 106 -10.96 -8.75 -23.73
C THR A 106 -9.69 -9.56 -24.02
N ILE A 107 -9.55 -10.14 -25.22
CA ILE A 107 -8.45 -11.06 -25.59
C ILE A 107 -7.25 -10.36 -26.26
N VAL A 108 -7.39 -9.09 -26.69
CA VAL A 108 -6.35 -8.40 -27.49
C VAL A 108 -5.29 -7.68 -26.64
N SER A 109 -5.43 -7.63 -25.31
CA SER A 109 -4.48 -6.93 -24.43
C SER A 109 -3.37 -7.82 -23.82
N SER A 110 -3.24 -9.08 -24.25
CA SER A 110 -2.18 -10.03 -23.82
C SER A 110 -1.13 -10.34 -24.91
N MET A 111 -0.95 -9.41 -25.85
CA MET A 111 -0.21 -9.60 -27.11
C MET A 111 1.30 -9.28 -27.03
N PRO A 112 2.05 -9.94 -26.14
CA PRO A 112 3.24 -10.64 -26.63
C PRO A 112 3.42 -12.07 -26.09
N MET A 113 2.65 -12.51 -25.09
CA MET A 113 2.88 -13.81 -24.44
C MET A 113 2.26 -14.98 -25.23
N ILE A 114 1.06 -14.80 -25.78
CA ILE A 114 0.35 -15.85 -26.53
C ILE A 114 1.09 -16.18 -27.85
N ILE A 115 1.65 -15.16 -28.52
CA ILE A 115 2.44 -15.37 -29.74
C ILE A 115 3.68 -16.23 -29.43
N VAL A 116 4.36 -15.96 -28.32
CA VAL A 116 5.54 -16.74 -27.89
C VAL A 116 5.14 -18.19 -27.56
N VAL A 117 4.03 -18.40 -26.84
CA VAL A 117 3.53 -19.74 -26.51
C VAL A 117 3.17 -20.53 -27.77
N ILE A 118 2.47 -19.91 -28.73
CA ILE A 118 2.12 -20.55 -30.00
C ILE A 118 3.39 -20.88 -30.81
N LEU A 119 4.37 -19.99 -30.83
CA LEU A 119 5.64 -20.21 -31.52
C LEU A 119 6.41 -21.40 -30.91
N VAL A 120 6.48 -21.49 -29.58
CA VAL A 120 7.10 -22.62 -28.87
C VAL A 120 6.39 -23.93 -29.19
N ILE A 121 5.05 -23.94 -29.17
CA ILE A 121 4.26 -25.14 -29.52
C ILE A 121 4.50 -25.53 -30.98
N ALA A 122 4.55 -24.58 -31.91
CA ALA A 122 4.82 -24.85 -33.33
C ALA A 122 6.21 -25.46 -33.53
N ILE A 123 7.23 -24.98 -32.81
CA ILE A 123 8.58 -25.57 -32.84
C ILE A 123 8.54 -27.02 -32.33
N ILE A 124 7.89 -27.27 -31.19
CA ILE A 124 7.77 -28.61 -30.60
C ILE A 124 7.09 -29.58 -31.57
N VAL A 125 5.99 -29.15 -32.20
CA VAL A 125 5.27 -29.96 -33.20
C VAL A 125 6.14 -30.19 -34.43
N GLY A 126 6.85 -29.17 -34.91
CA GLY A 126 7.78 -29.30 -36.03
C GLY A 126 8.89 -30.32 -35.76
N VAL A 127 9.51 -30.27 -34.57
CA VAL A 127 10.53 -31.25 -34.15
C VAL A 127 9.93 -32.65 -34.04
N TYR A 128 8.72 -32.79 -33.50
CA TYR A 128 8.04 -34.07 -33.39
C TYR A 128 7.73 -34.68 -34.76
N VAL A 129 7.25 -33.88 -35.72
CA VAL A 129 7.01 -34.32 -37.10
C VAL A 129 8.31 -34.68 -37.80
N ALA A 130 9.38 -33.89 -37.64
CA ALA A 130 10.68 -34.19 -38.19
C ALA A 130 11.26 -35.50 -37.61
N ALA A 131 11.20 -35.68 -36.29
CA ALA A 131 11.67 -36.90 -35.61
C ALA A 131 10.87 -38.15 -36.01
N SER A 132 9.56 -38.01 -36.25
CA SER A 132 8.72 -39.12 -36.72
C SER A 132 8.88 -39.39 -38.22
N SER A 133 9.33 -38.42 -39.03
CA SER A 133 9.74 -38.64 -40.42
C SER A 133 11.14 -39.28 -40.55
N VAL A 134 11.92 -39.30 -39.47
CA VAL A 134 13.27 -39.90 -39.40
C VAL A 134 13.23 -41.40 -39.01
N THR A 135 12.07 -42.04 -39.14
CA THR A 135 11.98 -43.50 -39.06
C THR A 135 11.01 -44.02 -40.11
N SER A 136 11.54 -44.35 -41.29
CA SER A 136 11.18 -45.53 -42.11
C SER A 136 12.14 -45.66 -43.30
N GLU A 137 13.03 -46.64 -43.19
CA GLU A 137 14.02 -47.23 -44.12
C GLU A 137 13.36 -47.81 -45.41
N PRO A 138 14.05 -48.47 -46.39
CA PRO A 138 15.48 -48.78 -46.58
C PRO A 138 15.99 -48.46 -48.01
N ASP A 139 17.31 -48.42 -48.24
CA ASP A 139 17.84 -48.58 -49.60
C ASP A 139 18.97 -49.61 -49.61
N GLN A 140 18.69 -50.73 -50.28
CA GLN A 140 19.63 -51.81 -50.50
C GLN A 140 20.70 -51.35 -51.49
N ALA A 141 21.91 -51.16 -51.02
CA ALA A 141 23.09 -51.22 -51.88
C ALA A 141 23.98 -52.37 -51.42
N PHE A 142 23.80 -53.49 -52.11
CA PHE A 142 24.76 -54.58 -52.16
C PHE A 142 26.11 -54.06 -52.69
N ILE A 143 27.13 -53.97 -51.83
CA ILE A 143 28.52 -54.19 -52.23
C ILE A 143 29.21 -55.06 -51.18
N GLN A 144 29.53 -56.25 -51.63
CA GLN A 144 30.44 -57.22 -51.05
C GLN A 144 31.88 -56.68 -51.12
N SER A 145 32.56 -56.52 -49.98
CA SER A 145 34.02 -56.59 -49.93
C SER A 145 34.52 -56.95 -48.53
N SER A 146 35.27 -58.04 -48.48
CA SER A 146 35.99 -58.64 -47.37
C SER A 146 37.07 -57.73 -46.77
N GLY A 147 37.42 -57.95 -45.50
CA GLY A 147 38.80 -57.78 -45.00
C GLY A 147 38.99 -57.03 -43.68
N ASP A 148 39.56 -57.74 -42.69
CA ASP A 148 40.41 -57.31 -41.57
C ASP A 148 39.86 -56.48 -40.38
N GLN A 149 39.56 -57.19 -39.29
CA GLN A 149 40.26 -57.23 -37.98
C GLN A 149 41.03 -56.01 -37.39
N PRO A 150 41.25 -55.99 -36.04
CA PRO A 150 40.96 -54.88 -35.13
C PRO A 150 42.19 -54.26 -34.44
N ALA A 151 42.01 -53.13 -33.72
CA ALA A 151 42.93 -52.61 -32.69
C ALA A 151 42.49 -51.20 -32.23
N GLN A 152 42.54 -50.73 -30.97
CA GLN A 152 42.89 -51.28 -29.65
C GLN A 152 42.19 -50.45 -28.56
N ILE A 153 41.98 -51.06 -27.40
CA ILE A 153 41.61 -50.44 -26.13
C ILE A 153 42.91 -50.12 -25.38
N MET A 154 43.01 -48.93 -24.78
CA MET A 154 43.90 -48.67 -23.63
C MET A 154 43.11 -47.91 -22.53
N PRO A 155 43.16 -48.39 -21.27
CA PRO A 155 42.65 -47.69 -20.09
C PRO A 155 43.80 -47.10 -19.25
N GLU A 156 43.57 -45.96 -18.61
CA GLU A 156 44.28 -45.48 -17.41
C GLU A 156 43.23 -44.72 -16.58
N ASP A 157 42.68 -45.29 -15.52
CA ASP A 157 43.24 -45.50 -14.18
C ASP A 157 43.67 -44.20 -13.49
N SER A 158 42.89 -43.84 -12.47
CA SER A 158 43.21 -42.83 -11.49
C SER A 158 42.52 -43.24 -10.19
N GLY A 159 43.23 -44.02 -9.38
CA GLY A 159 43.24 -43.80 -7.93
C GLY A 159 43.72 -42.37 -7.65
N ASP A 160 43.40 -41.73 -6.54
CA ASP A 160 43.48 -42.25 -5.18
C ASP A 160 42.63 -41.38 -4.24
N GLN A 161 42.29 -41.98 -3.12
CA GLN A 161 41.43 -41.50 -2.05
C GLN A 161 42.24 -40.76 -0.97
N ASN A 162 41.47 -40.30 0.02
CA ASN A 162 41.84 -39.98 1.40
C ASN A 162 42.07 -38.48 1.64
N GLU A 163 41.12 -37.81 2.31
CA GLU A 163 40.78 -37.92 3.75
C GLU A 163 41.90 -37.37 4.63
N ASP A 164 41.51 -36.40 5.46
CA ASP A 164 41.93 -36.15 6.84
C ASP A 164 41.97 -34.63 7.10
N LEU A 165 41.57 -34.04 8.22
CA LEU A 165 40.89 -34.41 9.47
C LEU A 165 40.72 -33.03 10.18
N ASP A 166 39.48 -32.64 10.48
CA ASP A 166 38.96 -32.24 11.82
C ASP A 166 39.78 -31.28 12.75
N PRO A 167 39.25 -30.84 13.91
CA PRO A 167 38.58 -29.54 14.05
C PRO A 167 39.23 -28.71 15.17
N GLU A 168 38.82 -27.46 15.38
CA GLU A 168 39.11 -26.81 16.68
C GLU A 168 37.94 -25.91 17.10
N ALA A 169 37.46 -26.20 18.30
CA ALA A 169 36.37 -25.57 19.01
C ALA A 169 36.93 -25.00 20.32
N GLU A 170 36.39 -23.86 20.77
CA GLU A 170 36.34 -23.39 22.17
C GLU A 170 35.47 -22.11 22.14
N ALA A 171 34.24 -22.08 22.69
CA ALA A 171 33.84 -21.96 24.11
C ALA A 171 34.26 -20.60 24.73
N GLU A 172 33.52 -19.85 25.54
CA GLU A 172 32.17 -19.80 26.14
C GLU A 172 32.02 -18.36 26.76
N ASP A 173 30.79 -17.82 26.79
CA ASP A 173 30.05 -16.93 27.76
C ASP A 173 30.76 -16.14 28.92
N PRO A 174 30.14 -15.23 29.73
CA PRO A 174 28.90 -14.39 29.68
C PRO A 174 29.11 -12.87 30.04
N GLU A 175 28.01 -12.09 30.01
CA GLU A 175 27.74 -10.76 30.66
C GLU A 175 28.09 -10.66 32.18
N PRO A 176 28.07 -9.49 32.93
CA PRO A 176 27.17 -8.31 32.83
C PRO A 176 27.69 -6.91 33.32
N ALA A 177 26.76 -5.94 33.38
CA ALA A 177 26.58 -4.87 34.40
C ALA A 177 26.86 -3.38 34.06
N ASP A 178 25.76 -2.61 34.09
CA ASP A 178 25.46 -1.42 34.92
C ASP A 178 26.44 -0.21 34.92
N ASP A 179 25.96 0.96 34.49
CA ASP A 179 26.41 2.26 35.02
C ASP A 179 25.26 3.28 34.97
N GLN A 180 24.95 3.86 36.14
CA GLN A 180 23.90 4.83 36.40
C GLN A 180 24.49 6.21 36.69
N GLY A 181 23.80 7.26 36.21
CA GLY A 181 23.81 8.61 36.78
C GLY A 181 24.97 9.51 36.31
N GLN A 182 24.92 10.83 36.37
CA GLN A 182 23.96 11.84 36.84
C GLN A 182 24.47 13.21 36.31
N ASP A 183 23.69 14.28 36.54
CA ASP A 183 23.98 15.73 36.47
C ASP A 183 22.87 16.42 35.64
N GLU A 184 21.71 16.78 36.20
CA GLU A 184 21.43 17.85 37.18
C GLU A 184 22.12 19.18 36.87
N LEU A 185 21.35 20.19 36.45
CA LEU A 185 21.53 21.60 36.84
C LEU A 185 20.17 22.34 36.81
N GLU A 186 19.56 22.35 37.99
CA GLU A 186 18.99 23.46 38.76
C GLU A 186 18.12 24.58 38.15
N ALA A 187 17.09 24.85 38.97
CA ALA A 187 16.10 25.90 38.99
C ALA A 187 16.65 27.33 39.01
N ASP A 188 15.80 28.26 38.57
CA ASP A 188 15.77 29.62 39.10
C ASP A 188 14.34 29.96 39.53
N GLN A 189 14.21 30.44 40.76
CA GLN A 189 12.98 30.90 41.41
C GLN A 189 13.21 32.34 41.90
N GLN A 190 12.09 33.08 42.03
CA GLN A 190 11.89 34.40 42.69
C GLN A 190 12.09 35.60 41.75
N ASP A 191 11.19 36.58 41.66
CA ASP A 191 10.48 37.33 42.71
C ASP A 191 9.03 37.71 42.28
N GLN A 192 8.01 37.52 43.13
CA GLN A 192 7.32 38.52 44.00
C GLN A 192 6.61 39.67 43.25
N ASP A 193 5.26 39.68 43.32
CA ASP A 193 4.46 40.73 43.98
C ASP A 193 2.95 40.62 43.63
N ASP A 194 2.15 40.34 44.65
CA ASP A 194 0.73 40.70 44.81
C ASP A 194 0.71 41.72 45.99
N PRO A 195 -0.39 42.43 46.34
CA PRO A 195 -1.54 42.93 45.56
C PRO A 195 -1.95 44.38 46.00
N GLU A 196 -2.43 45.27 45.12
CA GLU A 196 -3.20 46.46 45.57
C GLU A 196 -4.31 46.83 44.58
N GLY A 197 -5.54 46.89 45.10
CA GLY A 197 -6.74 47.29 44.35
C GLY A 197 -6.95 48.81 44.35
N ILE A 198 -7.67 49.31 43.34
CA ILE A 198 -8.32 50.63 43.36
C ILE A 198 -9.68 50.56 42.62
N GLU A 199 -10.71 50.83 43.42
CA GLU A 199 -11.97 51.54 43.16
C GLU A 199 -13.09 50.97 42.26
N ALA A 200 -14.17 50.60 42.96
CA ALA A 200 -15.53 50.96 42.56
C ALA A 200 -15.69 52.50 42.50
N GLY A 201 -16.33 53.03 41.45
CA GLY A 201 -16.63 54.46 41.39
C GLY A 201 -17.34 54.94 40.12
N ASN A 202 -18.67 54.85 40.13
CA ASN A 202 -19.66 55.87 39.70
C ASN A 202 -19.62 56.48 38.28
N GLY A 203 -20.74 56.34 37.55
CA GLY A 203 -21.07 57.08 36.33
C GLY A 203 -22.33 56.57 35.65
#